data_AF-A0AAW0S4Z5-F1
#
_entry.id   AF-A0AAW0S4Z5-F1
#
_cell.length_a   1.000
_cell.length_b   1.000
_cell.length_c   1.000
_cell.angle_alpha   90.00
_cell.angle_beta   90.00
_cell.angle_gamma   90.00
#
_symmetry.space_group_name_H-M   'P 1'
#
loop_
_entity.id
_entity.type
_entity.pdbx_description
1 polymer ?
#
loop_
_entity_poly.entity_id
_entity_poly.type
_entity_poly.pdbx_seq_one_letter_code
_entity_poly.pdbx_strand_id
1 'polypeptide(L)'
;MLKYILLVSAILGATLATPVAEPESATNLEKRCTPAGQFCNNGVPCCNGLYCGNNRICSSCTQQGQFCNNGVPCCNGLYCGNNRICSSCNQQGQFCNNGVPCCKGLYCGNNRICG
;
A
#
# COMPACT_ATOMS: atom_id res chain seq x y z
N MET A 1 -30.63 64.60 -34.54
CA MET A 1 -31.56 63.58 -35.07
C MET A 1 -31.01 62.21 -34.70
N LEU A 2 -31.90 61.28 -34.31
CA LEU A 2 -31.67 59.83 -34.03
C LEU A 2 -30.80 59.51 -32.80
N LYS A 3 -31.08 58.53 -31.93
CA LYS A 3 -32.23 57.66 -31.62
C LYS A 3 -31.83 56.94 -30.31
N TYR A 4 -32.83 56.61 -29.48
CA TYR A 4 -32.81 55.68 -28.35
C TYR A 4 -31.78 54.53 -28.44
N ILE A 5 -31.26 54.08 -27.29
CA ILE A 5 -31.42 52.70 -26.77
C ILE A 5 -30.80 52.61 -25.36
N LEU A 6 -31.66 52.32 -24.38
CA LEU A 6 -31.32 51.81 -23.05
C LEU A 6 -30.79 50.38 -23.19
N LEU A 7 -29.60 50.06 -22.67
CA LEU A 7 -29.22 48.69 -22.34
C LEU A 7 -28.41 48.63 -21.04
N VAL A 8 -29.11 48.18 -19.99
CA VAL A 8 -28.57 47.61 -18.76
C VAL A 8 -27.76 46.37 -19.13
N SER A 9 -26.54 46.20 -18.62
CA SER A 9 -25.80 44.94 -18.80
C SER A 9 -24.91 44.63 -17.60
N ALA A 10 -25.52 43.80 -16.74
CA ALA A 10 -24.97 42.73 -15.92
C ALA A 10 -23.51 42.80 -15.43
N ILE A 11 -23.40 42.94 -14.11
CA ILE A 11 -22.22 42.63 -13.31
C ILE A 11 -22.01 41.11 -13.39
N LEU A 12 -20.99 40.66 -14.14
CA LEU A 12 -20.58 39.26 -14.15
C LEU A 12 -19.46 39.08 -13.11
N GLY A 13 -19.85 38.81 -11.87
CA GLY A 13 -18.94 38.39 -10.82
C GLY A 13 -18.43 36.98 -11.11
N ALA A 14 -17.20 36.87 -11.62
CA ALA A 14 -16.50 35.60 -11.72
C ALA A 14 -15.95 35.23 -10.34
N THR A 15 -16.69 34.44 -9.57
CA THR A 15 -16.15 33.78 -8.39
C THR A 15 -15.19 32.69 -8.85
N LEU A 16 -13.88 32.90 -8.62
CA LEU A 16 -12.87 31.86 -8.76
C LEU A 16 -13.12 30.83 -7.64
N ALA A 17 -13.83 29.75 -7.98
CA ALA A 17 -13.88 28.56 -7.14
C ALA A 17 -12.49 27.91 -7.15
N THR A 18 -11.72 28.15 -6.11
CA THR A 18 -10.58 27.29 -5.79
C THR A 18 -11.13 25.93 -5.39
N PRO A 19 -10.58 24.80 -5.88
CA PRO A 19 -10.86 23.51 -5.25
C PRO A 19 -10.01 23.53 -3.97
N VAL A 20 -10.56 24.10 -2.90
CA VAL A 20 -10.10 23.75 -1.56
C VAL A 20 -10.32 22.25 -1.48
N ALA A 21 -9.23 21.49 -1.56
CA ALA A 21 -9.21 20.09 -1.15
C ALA A 21 -9.74 20.08 0.29
N GLU A 22 -11.00 19.71 0.42
CA GLU A 22 -11.65 19.55 1.70
C GLU A 22 -10.81 18.54 2.50
N PRO A 23 -10.44 18.85 3.76
CA PRO A 23 -9.83 17.84 4.60
C PRO A 23 -10.86 16.73 4.77
N GLU A 24 -10.62 15.58 4.12
CA GLU A 24 -11.51 14.43 4.23
C GLU A 24 -11.74 14.13 5.71
N SER A 25 -13.00 14.29 6.05
CA SER A 25 -13.59 14.37 7.37
C SER A 25 -13.01 13.35 8.35
N ALA A 26 -12.46 13.87 9.45
CA ALA A 26 -12.16 13.13 10.66
C ALA A 26 -13.47 12.71 11.37
N THR A 27 -14.25 11.81 10.76
CA THR A 27 -15.45 11.23 11.36
C THR A 27 -15.49 9.72 11.17
N ASN A 28 -14.56 9.01 11.82
CA ASN A 28 -14.90 7.66 12.26
C ASN A 28 -14.06 7.19 13.44
N LEU A 29 -14.59 7.42 14.65
CA LEU A 29 -14.15 6.79 15.89
C LEU A 29 -14.44 5.26 15.89
N GLU A 30 -14.80 4.64 14.76
CA GLU A 30 -14.97 3.18 14.61
C GLU A 30 -13.93 2.54 13.68
N LYS A 31 -12.89 3.27 13.25
CA LYS A 31 -11.80 2.69 12.45
C LYS A 31 -10.93 1.78 13.32
N ARG A 32 -11.33 0.53 13.46
CA ARG A 32 -10.56 -0.54 14.14
C ARG A 32 -9.16 -0.74 13.57
N CYS A 33 -8.92 -0.27 12.35
CA CYS A 33 -7.65 -0.43 11.65
C CYS A 33 -7.43 0.65 10.58
N THR A 34 -6.18 0.84 10.18
CA THR A 34 -5.74 1.78 9.15
C THR A 34 -5.77 1.13 7.76
N PRO A 35 -6.47 1.68 6.76
CA PRO A 35 -6.57 1.10 5.42
C PRO A 35 -5.31 1.39 4.59
N ALA A 36 -5.23 0.77 3.41
CA ALA A 36 -4.10 0.95 2.51
C ALA A 36 -3.91 2.43 2.10
N GLY A 37 -2.65 2.84 1.94
CA GLY A 37 -2.28 4.20 1.55
C GLY A 37 -2.33 5.24 2.68
N GLN A 38 -2.82 4.87 3.88
CA GLN A 38 -2.90 5.76 5.03
C GLN A 38 -1.74 5.55 6.00
N PHE A 39 -1.44 6.60 6.77
CA PHE A 39 -0.36 6.55 7.75
C PHE A 39 -0.68 5.61 8.93
N CYS A 40 0.16 4.62 9.16
CA CYS A 40 0.16 3.80 10.37
C CYS A 40 1.06 4.45 11.42
N ASN A 41 0.47 5.28 12.27
CA ASN A 41 1.05 5.79 13.51
C ASN A 41 -0.05 5.85 14.58
N ASN A 42 0.33 6.03 15.84
CA ASN A 42 -0.59 6.27 16.96
C ASN A 42 -1.37 5.05 17.47
N GLY A 43 -0.78 3.84 17.38
CA GLY A 43 -1.32 2.65 18.06
C GLY A 43 -2.49 1.95 17.37
N VAL A 44 -2.96 2.45 16.23
CA VAL A 44 -3.96 1.76 15.39
C VAL A 44 -3.23 0.90 14.35
N PRO A 45 -3.42 -0.43 14.34
CA PRO A 45 -2.76 -1.31 13.38
C PRO A 45 -3.34 -1.13 11.97
N CYS A 46 -2.60 -1.53 10.94
CA CYS A 46 -3.16 -1.66 9.60
C CYS A 46 -4.26 -2.73 9.55
N CYS A 47 -5.18 -2.60 8.59
CA CYS A 47 -6.24 -3.59 8.41
C CYS A 47 -5.67 -4.97 7.99
N ASN A 48 -6.49 -6.01 8.14
CA ASN A 48 -6.07 -7.39 7.87
C ASN A 48 -5.44 -7.52 6.47
N GLY A 49 -4.30 -8.20 6.38
CA GLY A 49 -3.54 -8.37 5.13
C GLY A 49 -2.68 -7.16 4.73
N LEU A 50 -2.69 -6.08 5.51
CA LEU A 50 -1.83 -4.92 5.32
C LEU A 50 -0.73 -4.86 6.39
N TYR A 51 0.37 -4.20 6.04
CA TYR A 51 1.57 -4.08 6.84
C TYR A 51 1.97 -2.61 6.94
N CYS A 52 2.45 -2.22 8.12
CA CYS A 52 3.02 -0.91 8.31
C CYS A 52 4.49 -0.93 7.89
N GLY A 53 4.81 -0.32 6.75
CA GLY A 53 6.18 -0.22 6.27
C GLY A 53 7.00 0.84 7.02
N ASN A 54 8.30 0.89 6.74
CA ASN A 54 9.26 1.87 7.27
C ASN A 54 8.88 3.32 6.89
N ASN A 55 8.16 3.50 5.78
CA ASN A 55 7.59 4.79 5.38
C ASN A 55 6.35 5.19 6.19
N ARG A 56 5.92 4.34 7.14
CA ARG A 56 4.75 4.53 8.01
C ARG A 56 3.44 4.59 7.23
N ILE A 57 3.37 3.92 6.08
CA ILE A 57 2.14 3.77 5.28
C ILE A 57 1.69 2.31 5.31
N CYS A 58 0.39 2.08 5.49
CA CYS A 58 -0.20 0.75 5.34
C CYS A 58 -0.21 0.33 3.87
N SER A 59 0.36 -0.83 3.56
CA SER A 59 0.34 -1.41 2.22
C SER A 59 0.18 -2.92 2.27
N SER A 60 -0.22 -3.52 1.15
CA SER A 60 -0.21 -4.97 0.99
C SER A 60 1.23 -5.51 0.96
N CYS A 61 1.35 -6.83 1.12
CA CYS A 61 2.64 -7.51 0.99
C CYS A 61 3.35 -7.20 -0.34
N THR A 62 4.67 -7.27 -0.31
CA THR A 62 5.53 -7.02 -1.48
C THR A 62 5.41 -8.18 -2.48
N GLN A 63 5.10 -7.83 -3.73
CA GLN A 63 4.89 -8.79 -4.82
C GLN A 63 6.22 -9.37 -5.33
N GLN A 64 6.15 -10.49 -6.07
CA GLN A 64 7.33 -11.10 -6.69
C GLN A 64 8.05 -10.11 -7.61
N GLY A 65 9.38 -10.12 -7.59
CA GLY A 65 10.23 -9.24 -8.39
C GLY A 65 10.35 -7.81 -7.83
N GLN A 66 9.64 -7.47 -6.75
CA GLN A 66 9.73 -6.15 -6.11
C GLN A 66 10.72 -6.14 -4.94
N PHE A 67 11.21 -4.94 -4.60
CA PHE A 67 12.15 -4.75 -3.49
C PHE A 67 11.47 -4.89 -2.11
N CYS A 68 12.06 -5.69 -1.23
CA CYS A 68 11.57 -5.98 0.12
C CYS A 68 12.36 -5.28 1.24
N ASN A 69 12.70 -4.00 1.04
CA ASN A 69 13.53 -3.20 1.96
C ASN A 69 12.74 -2.28 2.91
N ASN A 70 11.41 -2.19 2.75
CA ASN A 70 10.58 -1.20 3.44
C ASN A 70 9.85 -1.76 4.68
N GLY A 71 10.33 -2.85 5.29
CA GLY A 71 9.67 -3.45 6.46
C GLY A 71 8.33 -4.16 6.17
N VAL A 72 7.88 -4.12 4.92
CA VAL A 72 6.73 -4.89 4.42
C VAL A 72 7.23 -6.26 3.97
N PRO A 73 6.63 -7.38 4.44
CA PRO A 73 7.05 -8.72 4.04
C PRO A 73 6.64 -9.02 2.60
N CYS A 74 7.35 -9.97 1.97
CA CYS A 74 6.90 -10.56 0.72
C CYS A 74 5.59 -11.31 0.91
N CYS A 75 4.79 -11.40 -0.15
CA CYS A 75 3.54 -12.16 -0.14
C CYS A 75 3.74 -13.66 0.12
N ASN A 76 2.65 -14.37 0.44
CA ASN A 76 2.70 -15.80 0.69
C ASN A 76 3.33 -16.56 -0.49
N GLY A 77 4.14 -17.57 -0.20
CA GLY A 77 4.91 -18.30 -1.21
C GLY A 77 6.18 -17.58 -1.70
N LEU A 78 6.50 -16.42 -1.12
CA LEU A 78 7.70 -15.66 -1.43
C LEU A 78 8.59 -15.47 -0.19
N TYR A 79 9.87 -15.23 -0.44
CA TYR A 79 10.84 -14.81 0.58
C TYR A 79 11.62 -13.59 0.09
N CYS A 80 12.13 -12.80 1.04
CA CYS A 80 13.04 -11.70 0.74
C CYS A 80 14.46 -12.26 0.63
N GLY A 81 14.98 -12.37 -0.59
CA GLY A 81 16.33 -12.88 -0.82
C GLY A 81 17.43 -11.88 -0.45
N ASN A 82 18.69 -12.34 -0.44
CA ASN A 82 19.85 -11.49 -0.16
C ASN A 82 19.99 -10.30 -1.14
N ASN A 83 19.48 -10.44 -2.36
CA ASN A 83 19.40 -9.36 -3.35
C ASN A 83 18.29 -8.33 -3.05
N ARG A 84 17.56 -8.49 -1.94
CA ARG A 84 16.43 -7.67 -1.50
C ARG A 84 15.26 -7.68 -2.48
N ILE A 85 15.09 -8.77 -3.25
CA ILE A 85 13.96 -8.97 -4.15
C ILE A 85 13.09 -10.12 -3.63
N CYS A 86 11.78 -9.92 -3.63
CA CYS A 86 10.84 -11.00 -3.34
C CYS A 86 10.87 -12.06 -4.43
N SER A 87 11.24 -13.28 -4.06
CA SER A 87 11.38 -14.43 -4.96
C SER A 87 10.62 -15.63 -4.41
N SER A 88 10.28 -16.60 -5.25
CA SER A 88 9.60 -17.82 -4.81
C SER A 88 10.46 -18.61 -3.82
N CYS A 89 9.84 -19.09 -2.74
CA CYS A 89 10.46 -20.06 -1.84
C CYS A 89 10.29 -21.50 -2.34
N ASN A 90 11.04 -22.43 -1.77
CA ASN A 90 10.90 -23.85 -2.08
C ASN A 90 9.63 -24.41 -1.43
N GLN A 91 8.75 -24.97 -2.25
CA GLN A 91 7.50 -25.62 -1.85
C GLN A 91 7.78 -27.01 -1.24
N GLN A 92 6.76 -27.62 -0.64
CA GLN A 92 6.85 -28.97 -0.12
C GLN A 92 7.34 -29.95 -1.20
N GLY A 93 8.29 -30.82 -0.86
CA GLY A 93 8.90 -31.77 -1.80
C GLY A 93 10.03 -31.21 -2.66
N GLN A 94 10.29 -29.89 -2.63
CA GLN A 94 11.41 -29.29 -3.37
C GLN A 94 12.72 -29.30 -2.57
N PHE A 95 13.84 -29.27 -3.30
CA PHE A 95 15.17 -29.26 -2.71
C PHE A 95 15.54 -27.88 -2.11
N CYS A 96 16.08 -27.87 -0.90
CA CYS A 96 16.42 -26.64 -0.14
C CYS A 96 17.92 -26.35 -0.01
N ASN A 97 18.78 -27.00 -0.81
CA ASN A 97 20.24 -26.80 -0.80
C ASN A 97 20.73 -25.79 -1.86
N ASN A 98 19.83 -24.96 -2.40
CA ASN A 98 20.08 -23.99 -3.47
C ASN A 98 20.18 -22.53 -2.97
N GLY A 99 20.26 -22.32 -1.65
CA GLY A 99 20.24 -20.98 -1.05
C GLY A 99 18.86 -20.31 -1.05
N VAL A 100 17.82 -21.01 -1.51
CA VAL A 100 16.42 -20.60 -1.40
C VAL A 100 15.82 -21.30 -0.17
N PRO A 101 15.18 -20.58 0.76
CA PRO A 101 14.55 -21.21 1.93
C PRO A 101 13.29 -21.97 1.53
N CYS A 102 12.86 -22.89 2.39
CA CYS A 102 11.53 -23.47 2.31
C CYS A 102 10.46 -22.40 2.61
N CYS A 103 9.28 -22.57 2.03
CA CYS A 103 8.16 -21.67 2.29
C CYS A 103 7.72 -21.69 3.76
N LYS A 104 7.08 -20.60 4.20
CA LYS A 104 6.62 -20.45 5.58
C LYS A 104 5.79 -21.66 6.01
N GLY A 105 6.18 -22.29 7.12
CA GLY A 105 5.55 -23.50 7.65
C GLY A 105 6.24 -24.80 7.25
N LEU A 106 7.24 -24.75 6.38
CA LEU A 106 8.08 -25.88 6.00
C LEU A 106 9.50 -25.70 6.55
N TYR A 107 10.20 -26.81 6.79
CA TYR A 107 11.60 -26.83 7.18
C TYR A 107 12.42 -27.65 6.19
N CYS A 108 13.71 -27.29 6.08
CA CYS A 108 14.65 -28.06 5.26
C CYS A 108 15.08 -29.31 6.04
N GLY A 109 14.54 -30.46 5.68
CA GLY A 109 14.86 -31.74 6.33
C GLY A 109 16.29 -32.22 6.05
N ASN A 110 16.73 -33.25 6.76
CA ASN A 110 18.06 -33.85 6.56
C ASN A 110 18.27 -34.43 5.15
N ASN A 111 17.20 -34.86 4.50
CA ASN A 111 17.19 -35.27 3.09
C ASN A 111 17.27 -34.10 2.10
N ARG A 112 17.42 -32.86 2.60
CA ARG A 112 17.47 -31.61 1.84
C ARG A 112 16.19 -31.33 1.05
N ILE A 113 15.05 -31.81 1.55
CA ILE A 113 13.73 -31.58 1.00
C ILE A 113 12.91 -30.72 1.98
N CYS A 114 12.12 -29.79 1.45
CA CYS A 114 11.16 -29.03 2.23
C CYS A 114 9.98 -29.91 2.66
N GLY A 115 9.73 -30.00 3.96
CA GLY A 115 8.61 -30.76 4.54
C GLY A 115 8.26 -30.28 5.94
#